data_AF-A0A2V8L4R7-F1
#
_entry.id   AF-A0A2V8L4R7-F1
#
_cell.length_a   1.000
_cell.length_b   1.000
_cell.length_c   1.000
_cell.angle_alpha   90.00
_cell.angle_beta   90.00
_cell.angle_gamma   90.00
#
_symmetry.space_group_name_H-M   'P 1'
#
loop_
_entity.id
_entity.type
_entity.pdbx_description
1 polymer ?
#
loop_
_entity_poly.entity_id
_entity_poly.type
_entity_poly.pdbx_seq_one_letter_code
_entity_poly.pdbx_strand_id
1 'polypeptide(L)'
;QEGRASEPTWQGYSTAQWESAITGRGEPRKGDLKVITTQLRAGYSRKNGVPYSANTNLAEYYHLMAGPNGDTLLTLISEIRDPQYLSETWVVSSHFKKVSDTSPWNPEPCSAR
;
A
#
# COMPACT_ATOMS: atom_id res chain seq x y z
N GLN A 1 -14.44 -18.99 0.51
CA GLN A 1 -14.87 -18.64 1.87
C GLN A 1 -15.35 -17.21 1.83
N GLU A 2 -16.66 -17.00 1.91
CA GLU A 2 -17.25 -15.65 2.04
C GLU A 2 -16.81 -15.06 3.38
N GLY A 3 -16.02 -13.98 3.32
CA GLY A 3 -15.60 -13.25 4.49
C GLY A 3 -16.82 -12.61 5.15
N ARG A 4 -17.05 -12.89 6.43
CA ARG A 4 -17.95 -12.08 7.26
C ARG A 4 -17.57 -10.61 7.07
N ALA A 5 -18.56 -9.77 6.80
CA ALA A 5 -18.37 -8.33 6.85
C ALA A 5 -17.98 -7.96 8.29
N SER A 6 -16.69 -7.80 8.56
CA SER A 6 -16.22 -7.21 9.81
C SER A 6 -16.59 -5.74 9.84
N GLU A 7 -16.82 -5.23 11.04
CA GLU A 7 -17.03 -3.80 11.25
C GLU A 7 -15.84 -3.01 10.70
N PRO A 8 -16.06 -1.88 10.00
CA PRO A 8 -14.95 -1.10 9.47
C PRO A 8 -13.98 -0.64 10.57
N THR A 9 -12.68 -0.85 10.34
CA THR A 9 -11.63 -0.47 11.30
C THR A 9 -10.63 0.51 10.67
N TRP A 10 -9.76 1.12 11.47
CA TRP A 10 -8.70 1.98 10.93
C TRP A 10 -7.71 1.25 10.02
N GLN A 11 -7.54 -0.06 10.20
CA GLN A 11 -6.65 -0.90 9.37
C GLN A 11 -7.41 -1.64 8.26
N GLY A 12 -8.73 -1.79 8.41
CA GLY A 12 -9.56 -2.57 7.51
C GLY A 12 -9.21 -4.06 7.49
N TYR A 13 -9.54 -4.70 6.38
CA TYR A 13 -9.24 -6.09 6.08
C TYR A 13 -8.47 -6.17 4.77
N SER A 14 -7.26 -6.74 4.83
CA SER A 14 -6.33 -6.81 3.71
C SER A 14 -6.17 -8.24 3.20
N THR A 15 -6.21 -8.41 1.87
CA THR A 15 -5.83 -9.63 1.18
C THR A 15 -4.65 -9.36 0.26
N ALA A 16 -3.68 -10.27 0.25
CA ALA A 16 -2.45 -10.11 -0.50
C ALA A 16 -2.29 -11.21 -1.55
N GLN A 17 -1.83 -10.83 -2.75
CA GLN A 17 -1.55 -11.73 -3.85
C GLN A 17 -0.29 -11.29 -4.59
N TRP A 18 0.56 -12.24 -4.93
CA TRP A 18 1.71 -12.00 -5.81
C TRP A 18 1.25 -11.90 -7.26
N GLU A 19 1.56 -10.78 -7.90
CA GLU A 19 1.45 -10.59 -9.35
C GLU A 19 2.81 -10.88 -9.98
N SER A 20 3.01 -12.14 -10.40
CA SER A 20 4.27 -12.57 -11.03
C SER A 20 4.29 -12.27 -12.53
N ALA A 21 5.38 -11.69 -13.01
CA ALA A 21 5.69 -11.65 -14.43
C ALA A 21 5.94 -13.07 -14.95
N ILE A 22 5.55 -13.32 -16.19
CA ILE A 22 5.97 -14.55 -16.90
C ILE A 22 7.48 -14.46 -17.11
N THR A 23 8.23 -15.30 -16.40
CA THR A 23 9.68 -15.42 -16.57
C THR A 23 10.00 -16.62 -17.47
N GLY A 24 11.18 -16.60 -18.10
CA GLY A 24 11.66 -17.73 -18.90
C GLY A 24 11.75 -19.03 -18.08
N ARG A 25 11.73 -20.19 -18.75
CA ARG A 25 11.89 -21.48 -18.05
C ARG A 25 13.20 -21.51 -17.25
N GLY A 26 13.11 -21.75 -15.95
CA GLY A 26 14.26 -21.82 -15.04
C GLY A 26 14.65 -20.50 -14.37
N GLU A 27 14.02 -19.39 -14.75
CA GLU A 27 14.28 -18.08 -14.12
C GLU A 27 13.46 -17.91 -12.83
N PRO A 28 14.04 -17.29 -11.77
CA PRO A 28 13.31 -16.93 -10.57
C PRO A 28 12.08 -16.10 -10.90
N ARG A 29 10.93 -16.41 -10.30
CA ARG A 29 9.72 -15.61 -10.44
C ARG A 29 10.00 -14.21 -9.91
N LYS A 30 9.78 -13.20 -10.76
CA LYS A 30 9.78 -11.79 -10.40
C LYS A 30 8.33 -11.32 -10.36
N GLY A 31 7.98 -10.46 -9.43
CA GLY A 31 6.62 -9.97 -9.31
C GLY A 31 6.47 -8.97 -8.19
N ASP A 32 5.34 -8.29 -8.22
CA ASP A 32 4.95 -7.30 -7.23
C ASP A 32 3.93 -7.92 -6.28
N LEU A 33 3.93 -7.47 -5.03
CA LEU A 33 2.89 -7.87 -4.09
C LEU A 33 1.76 -6.85 -4.22
N LYS A 34 0.58 -7.31 -4.62
CA LYS A 34 -0.65 -6.53 -4.59
C LYS A 34 -1.41 -6.83 -3.31
N VAL A 35 -1.83 -5.79 -2.62
CA VAL A 35 -2.64 -5.86 -1.41
C VAL A 35 -3.92 -5.08 -1.65
N ILE A 36 -5.08 -5.71 -1.44
CA ILE A 36 -6.37 -5.04 -1.45
C ILE A 36 -6.87 -4.92 -0.02
N THR A 37 -7.12 -3.70 0.42
CA THR A 37 -7.68 -3.38 1.73
C THR A 37 -9.08 -2.82 1.57
N THR A 38 -10.03 -3.42 2.29
CA THR A 38 -11.44 -3.02 2.35
C THR A 38 -11.88 -2.86 3.81
N GLN A 39 -13.14 -2.46 4.05
CA GLN A 39 -13.66 -2.27 5.41
C GLN A 39 -12.83 -1.26 6.22
N LEU A 40 -12.33 -0.23 5.53
CA LEU A 40 -11.68 0.90 6.16
C LEU A 40 -12.74 1.78 6.79
N ARG A 41 -12.46 2.27 8.00
CA ARG A 41 -13.22 3.38 8.57
C ARG A 41 -12.96 4.63 7.72
N ALA A 42 -14.01 5.39 7.41
CA ALA A 42 -13.88 6.66 6.69
C ALA A 42 -12.84 7.59 7.36
N GLY A 43 -12.02 8.24 6.55
CA GLY A 43 -10.87 9.00 7.02
C GLY A 43 -10.27 9.88 5.95
N TYR A 44 -8.97 10.16 6.07
CA TYR A 44 -8.22 10.98 5.12
C TYR A 44 -7.01 10.21 4.60
N SER A 45 -6.68 10.37 3.32
CA SER A 45 -5.54 9.70 2.67
C SER A 45 -4.18 10.08 3.28
N ARG A 46 -4.11 11.24 3.92
CA ARG A 46 -2.99 11.73 4.75
C ARG A 46 -3.52 12.76 5.74
N LYS A 47 -2.68 13.22 6.68
CA LYS A 47 -3.03 14.33 7.58
C LYS A 47 -3.46 15.55 6.76
N ASN A 48 -4.69 16.02 6.97
CA ASN A 48 -5.33 17.10 6.19
C ASN A 48 -5.40 16.84 4.67
N GLY A 49 -5.45 15.57 4.27
CA GLY A 49 -5.54 15.15 2.88
C GLY A 49 -6.96 15.11 2.33
N VAL A 50 -7.12 14.39 1.23
CA VAL A 50 -8.43 14.14 0.62
C VAL A 50 -9.18 13.10 1.45
N PRO A 51 -10.48 13.31 1.77
CA PRO A 51 -11.26 12.32 2.49
C PRO A 51 -11.55 11.08 1.64
N TYR A 52 -11.73 9.95 2.30
CA TYR A 52 -12.20 8.70 1.71
C TYR A 52 -13.29 8.10 2.60
N SER A 53 -14.28 7.43 2.01
CA SER A 53 -15.46 6.92 2.72
C SER A 53 -15.24 5.51 3.26
N ALA A 54 -16.23 4.97 3.99
CA ALA A 54 -16.20 3.56 4.41
C ALA A 54 -16.33 2.58 3.22
N ASN A 55 -16.70 3.08 2.03
CA ASN A 55 -16.83 2.29 0.80
C ASN A 55 -15.53 2.31 -0.04
N THR A 56 -14.44 2.86 0.50
CA THR A 56 -13.15 2.90 -0.18
C THR A 56 -12.61 1.50 -0.42
N ASN A 57 -12.09 1.29 -1.63
CA ASN A 57 -11.19 0.19 -1.96
C ASN A 57 -9.77 0.76 -2.09
N LEU A 58 -8.86 0.29 -1.22
CA LEU A 58 -7.45 0.65 -1.27
C LEU A 58 -6.69 -0.51 -1.92
N ALA A 59 -6.09 -0.26 -3.08
CA ALA A 59 -5.16 -1.19 -3.71
C ALA A 59 -3.73 -0.67 -3.54
N GLU A 60 -2.86 -1.50 -2.99
CA GLU A 60 -1.46 -1.19 -2.79
C GLU A 60 -0.57 -2.16 -3.56
N TYR A 61 0.42 -1.62 -4.25
CA TYR A 61 1.40 -2.38 -5.02
C TYR A 61 2.78 -2.13 -4.43
N TYR A 62 3.40 -3.21 -3.95
CA TYR A 62 4.73 -3.20 -3.36
C TYR A 62 5.72 -3.73 -4.39
N HIS A 63 6.52 -2.83 -4.94
CA HIS A 63 7.49 -3.11 -5.99
C HIS A 63 8.91 -2.90 -5.48
N LEU A 64 9.77 -3.92 -5.61
CA LEU A 64 11.20 -3.78 -5.34
C LEU A 64 11.95 -3.45 -6.63
N MET A 65 12.70 -2.36 -6.60
CA MET A 65 13.53 -1.92 -7.73
C MET A 65 14.98 -1.71 -7.31
N ALA A 66 15.89 -1.97 -8.25
CA ALA A 66 17.28 -1.55 -8.11
C ALA A 66 17.37 -0.03 -8.27
N GLY A 67 17.98 0.63 -7.29
CA GLY A 67 18.33 2.04 -7.34
C GLY A 67 19.76 2.26 -7.87
N PRO A 68 20.18 3.52 -8.01
CA PRO A 68 21.57 3.84 -8.33
C PRO A 68 22.56 3.23 -7.32
N ASN A 69 23.80 3.01 -7.73
CA ASN A 69 24.89 2.58 -6.84
C ASN A 69 24.66 1.25 -6.09
N GLY A 70 23.79 0.38 -6.60
CA GLY A 70 23.46 -0.90 -5.96
C GLY A 70 22.45 -0.79 -4.81
N ASP A 71 21.81 0.37 -4.66
CA ASP A 71 20.73 0.56 -3.69
C ASP A 71 19.52 -0.33 -4.02
N THR A 72 18.73 -0.69 -3.01
CA THR A 72 17.41 -1.29 -3.18
C THR A 72 16.35 -0.30 -2.74
N LEU A 73 15.37 -0.03 -3.60
CA LEU A 73 14.21 0.82 -3.29
C LEU A 73 12.95 -0.05 -3.26
N LEU A 74 12.11 0.17 -2.26
CA LEU A 74 10.73 -0.29 -2.22
C LEU A 74 9.84 0.87 -2.67
N THR A 75 9.15 0.70 -3.79
CA THR A 75 8.11 1.62 -4.25
C THR A 75 6.76 1.07 -3.82
N LEU A 76 6.03 1.85 -3.02
CA LEU A 76 4.65 1.58 -2.63
C LEU A 76 3.74 2.52 -3.41
N ILE A 77 2.91 1.94 -4.29
CA ILE A 77 1.87 2.67 -5.01
C ILE A 77 0.54 2.38 -4.32
N SER A 78 -0.10 3.41 -3.77
CA SER A 78 -1.42 3.31 -3.16
C SER A 78 -2.46 3.95 -4.07
N GLU A 79 -3.40 3.15 -4.55
CA GLU A 79 -4.56 3.56 -5.34
C GLU A 79 -5.80 3.56 -4.44
N ILE A 80 -6.38 4.74 -4.24
CA ILE A 80 -7.59 4.94 -3.45
C ILE A 80 -8.76 5.15 -4.41
N ARG A 81 -9.64 4.16 -4.48
CA ARG A 81 -10.90 4.25 -5.22
C ARG A 81 -12.05 4.41 -4.24
N ASP A 82 -12.70 5.56 -4.29
CA ASP A 82 -13.84 5.86 -3.43
C ASP A 82 -14.99 6.47 -4.25
N PRO A 83 -16.12 5.76 -4.42
CA PRO A 83 -17.21 6.23 -5.28
C PRO A 83 -18.01 7.41 -4.68
N GLN A 84 -17.78 7.77 -3.42
CA GLN A 84 -18.57 8.79 -2.72
C GLN A 84 -17.88 10.16 -2.74
N TYR A 85 -16.56 10.20 -2.52
CA TYR A 85 -15.80 11.43 -2.40
C TYR A 85 -14.80 11.67 -3.54
N LEU A 86 -14.46 10.64 -4.33
CA LEU A 86 -13.49 10.75 -5.41
C LEU A 86 -14.14 10.49 -6.77
N SER A 87 -14.08 11.48 -7.67
CA SER A 87 -14.54 11.31 -9.06
C SER A 87 -13.61 10.41 -9.88
N GLU A 88 -12.34 10.31 -9.49
CA GLU A 88 -11.30 9.52 -10.12
C GLU A 88 -10.48 8.78 -9.06
N THR A 89 -9.68 7.80 -9.49
CA THR A 89 -8.80 7.09 -8.54
C THR A 89 -7.68 8.03 -8.08
N TRP A 90 -7.53 8.18 -6.77
CA TRP A 90 -6.44 8.95 -6.19
C TRP A 90 -5.21 8.07 -6.00
N VAL A 91 -4.10 8.41 -6.64
CA VAL A 91 -2.87 7.59 -6.64
C VAL A 91 -1.73 8.34 -5.94
N VAL A 92 -1.05 7.67 -5.01
CA VAL A 92 0.14 8.18 -4.33
C VAL A 92 1.26 7.15 -4.42
N SER A 93 2.46 7.59 -4.78
CA SER A 93 3.66 6.74 -4.75
C SER A 93 4.58 7.20 -3.63
N SER A 94 5.03 6.26 -2.81
CA SER A 94 6.06 6.45 -1.78
C SER A 94 7.26 5.56 -2.06
N HIS A 95 8.46 6.07 -1.88
CA HIS A 95 9.70 5.34 -2.14
C HIS A 95 10.52 5.21 -0.85
N PHE A 96 10.92 3.99 -0.52
CA PHE A 96 11.69 3.67 0.67
C PHE A 96 13.03 3.05 0.24
N LYS A 97 14.13 3.69 0.62
CA LYS A 97 15.47 3.14 0.39
C LYS A 97 15.85 2.16 1.50
N LYS A 98 16.34 0.98 1.13
CA LYS A 98 16.94 0.04 2.09
C LYS A 98 18.25 0.63 2.63
N VAL A 99 18.36 0.69 3.95
CA VAL A 99 19.56 1.13 4.68
C VAL A 99 20.29 -0.08 5.27
N SER A 100 21.58 0.06 5.55
CA SER A 100 22.44 -1.02 6.09
C SER A 100 22.10 -1.40 7.52
N ASP A 101 21.61 -0.45 8.29
CA ASP A 101 21.32 -0.56 9.72
C ASP A 101 20.20 0.40 10.13
N THR A 102 19.83 0.37 11.41
CA THR A 102 18.75 1.18 11.96
C THR A 102 19.22 2.54 12.50
N SER A 103 20.49 2.94 12.31
CA SER A 103 20.98 4.23 12.81
C SER A 103 20.21 5.46 12.30
N PRO A 104 19.64 5.47 11.07
CA PRO A 104 18.80 6.59 10.63
C PRO A 104 17.36 6.56 11.20
N TRP A 105 16.96 5.49 11.88
CA TRP A 105 15.61 5.31 12.38
C TRP A 105 15.40 6.08 13.69
N ASN A 106 14.60 7.13 13.65
CA ASN A 106 14.27 7.96 14.81
C ASN A 106 12.74 8.20 14.89
N PRO A 107 11.95 7.21 15.31
CA PRO A 107 10.50 7.33 15.37
C PRO A 107 10.05 8.18 16.56
N GLU A 108 9.01 8.97 16.35
CA GLU A 108 8.29 9.64 17.44
C GLU A 108 7.01 8.87 17.80
N PRO A 109 6.54 8.95 19.06
CA PRO A 109 5.25 8.38 19.44
C PRO A 109 4.12 8.91 18.57
N CYS A 110 3.15 8.05 18.24
CA CYS A 110 1.96 8.47 17.50
C CYS A 110 1.20 9.56 18.26
N SER A 111 0.98 10.71 17.62
CA SER A 111 0.36 11.89 18.23
C SER A 111 -1.00 12.27 17.62
N ALA A 112 -1.59 11.39 16.79
CA ALA A 112 -2.92 11.62 16.26
C ALA A 112 -3.93 11.62 17.43
N ARG A 113 -4.42 12.82 17.78
CA ARG A 113 -5.50 13.05 18.74
C ARG A 113 -6.78 13.38 17.99
#